data_AF-A0A809ZJV2-F1
#
_entry.id   AF-A0A809ZJV2-F1
#
_cell.length_a   1.000
_cell.length_b   1.000
_cell.length_c   1.000
_cell.angle_alpha   90.00
_cell.angle_beta   90.00
_cell.angle_gamma   90.00
#
_symmetry.space_group_name_H-M   'P 1'
#
loop_
_entity.id
_entity.type
_entity.pdbx_description
1 polymer ?
#
loop_
_entity_poly.entity_id
_entity_poly.type
_entity_poly.pdbx_seq_one_letter_code
_entity_poly.pdbx_strand_id
1 'polypeptide(L)'
;MHVVGILLLFTGAVLPLTLVKVPLFGTELSLAVILALPVLIYWLLLDMALGVGILAVSVVLFSIATTISTQASTMTMWAIFATLVVLGLAAQTIGHKVFEGREASLFTFPSHLLLGPMFVMAKLFIALGFRRDLAAILAPLPTNSLSTR
;
A
#
# COMPACT_ATOMS: atom_id res chain seq x y z
N MET A 1 -9.75 5.24 6.74
CA MET A 1 -10.08 5.33 5.30
C MET A 1 -8.86 5.11 4.42
N HIS A 2 -7.67 5.61 4.79
CA HIS A 2 -6.44 5.42 4.01
C HIS A 2 -6.04 3.97 3.79
N VAL A 3 -6.22 3.12 4.81
CA VAL A 3 -5.95 1.67 4.68
C VAL A 3 -6.78 1.07 3.55
N VAL A 4 -8.09 1.32 3.54
CA VAL A 4 -9.00 0.84 2.50
C VAL A 4 -8.58 1.38 1.13
N GLY A 5 -8.29 2.68 1.05
CA GLY A 5 -7.80 3.31 -0.17
C GLY A 5 -6.52 2.65 -0.71
N ILE A 6 -5.54 2.40 0.15
CA ILE A 6 -4.27 1.75 -0.22
C ILE A 6 -4.50 0.31 -0.69
N LEU A 7 -5.33 -0.48 0.00
CA LEU A 7 -5.64 -1.86 -0.40
C LEU A 7 -6.33 -1.91 -1.77
N LEU A 8 -7.30 -1.02 -2.01
CA LEU A 8 -8.01 -0.92 -3.29
C LEU A 8 -7.08 -0.48 -4.43
N LEU A 9 -6.29 0.57 -4.21
CA LEU A 9 -5.36 1.08 -5.21
C LEU A 9 -4.23 0.10 -5.51
N PHE A 10 -3.69 -0.59 -4.51
CA PHE A 10 -2.69 -1.64 -4.72
C PHE A 10 -3.26 -2.77 -5.58
N THR A 11 -4.43 -3.30 -5.20
CA THR A 11 -5.09 -4.39 -5.94
C THR A 11 -5.42 -3.94 -7.36
N GLY A 12 -5.95 -2.73 -7.53
CA GLY A 12 -6.22 -2.13 -8.83
C GLY A 12 -4.95 -2.01 -9.68
N ALA A 13 -3.83 -1.54 -9.12
CA ALA A 13 -2.59 -1.38 -9.86
C ALA A 13 -2.01 -2.72 -10.35
N VAL A 14 -2.04 -3.76 -9.51
CA VAL A 14 -1.46 -5.07 -9.88
C VAL A 14 -2.35 -5.87 -10.83
N LEU A 15 -3.68 -5.67 -10.79
CA LEU A 15 -4.64 -6.46 -11.56
C LEU A 15 -4.37 -6.49 -13.09
N PRO A 16 -4.28 -5.37 -13.83
CA PRO A 16 -3.95 -5.40 -15.27
C PRO A 16 -2.56 -5.98 -15.55
N LEU A 17 -1.61 -5.75 -14.65
CA LEU A 17 -0.26 -6.25 -14.79
C LEU A 17 -0.17 -7.78 -14.64
N THR A 18 -1.19 -8.43 -14.09
CA THR A 18 -1.25 -9.90 -14.03
C THR A 18 -1.42 -10.55 -15.41
N LEU A 19 -2.00 -9.83 -16.38
CA LEU A 19 -2.25 -10.30 -17.74
C LEU A 19 -0.98 -10.34 -18.60
N VAL A 20 -0.01 -9.47 -18.30
CA VAL A 20 1.27 -9.44 -19.03
C VAL A 20 2.19 -10.51 -18.44
N LYS A 21 2.40 -11.59 -19.20
CA LYS A 21 3.34 -12.65 -18.85
C LYS A 21 4.69 -12.39 -19.51
N VAL A 22 5.75 -12.55 -18.73
CA VAL A 22 7.13 -12.37 -19.18
C VAL A 22 7.86 -13.71 -18.97
N PRO A 23 8.42 -14.32 -20.03
CA PRO A 23 9.20 -15.53 -19.89
C PRO A 23 10.52 -15.21 -19.19
N LEU A 24 10.74 -15.78 -18.00
CA LEU A 24 11.93 -15.58 -17.18
C LEU A 24 12.33 -16.91 -16.53
N PHE A 25 13.60 -17.29 -16.63
CA PHE A 25 14.14 -18.52 -16.01
C PHE A 25 13.35 -19.81 -16.33
N GLY A 26 12.82 -19.92 -17.56
CA GLY A 26 12.01 -21.08 -17.98
C GLY A 26 10.58 -21.11 -17.41
N THR A 27 10.12 -20.02 -16.79
CA THR A 27 8.77 -19.87 -16.23
C THR A 27 8.10 -18.58 -16.74
N GLU A 28 6.77 -18.53 -16.76
CA GLU A 28 6.04 -17.31 -17.07
C GLU A 28 5.70 -16.53 -15.80
N LEU A 29 6.41 -15.42 -15.59
CA LEU A 29 6.16 -14.54 -14.45
C LEU A 29 5.27 -13.37 -14.88
N SER A 30 4.31 -12.98 -14.04
CA SER A 30 3.50 -11.79 -14.34
C SER A 30 4.31 -10.51 -14.14
N LEU A 31 4.05 -9.52 -14.99
CA LEU A 31 4.64 -8.19 -14.86
C LEU A 31 4.33 -7.56 -13.50
N ALA A 32 3.16 -7.89 -12.92
CA ALA A 32 2.77 -7.45 -11.59
C ALA A 32 3.79 -7.87 -10.50
N VAL A 33 4.24 -9.13 -10.53
CA VAL A 33 5.24 -9.64 -9.58
C VAL A 33 6.61 -9.02 -9.85
N ILE A 34 7.01 -8.93 -11.12
CA ILE A 34 8.29 -8.33 -11.52
C ILE A 34 8.43 -6.90 -10.99
N LEU A 35 7.37 -6.09 -11.11
CA LEU A 35 7.41 -4.69 -10.69
C LEU A 35 7.25 -4.52 -9.17
N ALA A 36 6.50 -5.39 -8.50
CA ALA A 36 6.31 -5.29 -7.05
C ALA A 36 7.49 -5.84 -6.24
N LEU A 37 8.21 -6.83 -6.75
CA LEU A 37 9.26 -7.52 -6.01
C LEU A 37 10.38 -6.57 -5.52
N PRO A 38 10.93 -5.65 -6.33
CA PRO A 38 11.94 -4.69 -5.85
C PRO A 38 11.40 -3.77 -4.74
N VAL A 39 10.12 -3.38 -4.80
CA VAL A 39 9.48 -2.53 -3.80
C VAL A 39 9.27 -3.29 -2.49
N LEU A 40 8.85 -4.56 -2.56
CA LEU A 40 8.73 -5.43 -1.39
C LEU A 40 10.09 -5.67 -0.73
N ILE A 41 11.13 -5.92 -1.52
CA ILE A 41 12.51 -6.03 -1.02
C ILE A 41 12.93 -4.73 -0.33
N TYR A 42 12.68 -3.58 -0.95
CA TYR A 42 12.98 -2.29 -0.35
C TYR A 42 12.29 -2.09 1.00
N TRP A 43 11.01 -2.44 1.14
CA TRP A 43 10.29 -2.33 2.41
C TRP A 43 10.81 -3.30 3.48
N LEU A 44 11.20 -4.52 3.11
CA LEU A 44 11.84 -5.47 4.02
C LEU A 44 13.20 -4.97 4.52
N LEU A 45 13.97 -4.32 3.64
CA LEU A 45 15.25 -3.69 4.00
C LEU A 45 15.05 -2.46 4.89
N LEU A 46 13.96 -1.71 4.69
CA LEU A 46 13.66 -0.51 5.45
C LEU A 46 13.26 -0.83 6.90
N ASP A 47 12.40 -1.82 7.10
CA ASP A 47 12.07 -2.37 8.42
C ASP A 47 11.54 -3.80 8.26
N MET A 48 12.29 -4.79 8.73
CA MET A 48 11.94 -6.21 8.52
C MET A 48 10.57 -6.58 9.11
N ALA A 49 10.23 -6.06 10.29
CA ALA A 49 8.98 -6.41 10.96
C ALA A 49 7.76 -5.86 10.20
N LEU A 50 7.82 -4.59 9.79
CA LEU A 50 6.77 -3.97 8.99
C LEU A 50 6.73 -4.58 7.58
N GLY A 51 7.89 -4.79 6.96
CA GLY A 51 8.03 -5.37 5.63
C GLY A 51 7.43 -6.77 5.53
N VAL A 52 7.63 -7.64 6.54
CA VAL A 52 7.00 -8.97 6.59
C VAL A 52 5.47 -8.85 6.68
N GLY A 53 4.97 -7.92 7.50
CA GLY A 53 3.53 -7.64 7.57
C GLY A 53 2.96 -7.20 6.22
N ILE A 54 3.67 -6.31 5.51
CA ILE A 54 3.26 -5.85 4.19
C ILE A 54 3.33 -6.99 3.17
N LEU A 55 4.40 -7.79 3.18
CA LEU A 55 4.55 -8.95 2.31
C LEU A 55 3.37 -9.92 2.47
N ALA A 56 2.98 -10.24 3.70
CA ALA A 56 1.86 -11.13 3.98
C ALA A 56 0.54 -10.59 3.38
N VAL A 57 0.26 -9.29 3.56
CA VAL A 57 -0.91 -8.64 2.96
C VAL A 57 -0.81 -8.63 1.43
N SER A 58 0.35 -8.28 0.87
CA SER A 58 0.57 -8.26 -0.57
C SER A 58 0.35 -9.63 -1.21
N VAL A 59 0.81 -10.72 -0.58
CA VAL A 59 0.54 -12.09 -1.07
C VAL A 59 -0.97 -12.34 -1.22
N VAL A 60 -1.77 -11.97 -0.22
CA VAL A 60 -3.23 -12.10 -0.29
C VAL A 60 -3.82 -11.27 -1.43
N LEU A 61 -3.39 -10.02 -1.59
CA LEU A 61 -3.88 -9.14 -2.66
C LEU A 61 -3.46 -9.64 -4.06
N PHE A 62 -2.25 -10.18 -4.20
CA PHE A 62 -1.78 -10.82 -5.43
C PHE A 62 -2.59 -12.07 -5.76
N SER A 63 -2.93 -12.89 -4.76
CA SER A 63 -3.80 -14.04 -4.95
C SER A 63 -5.19 -13.62 -5.41
N ILE A 64 -5.77 -12.57 -4.83
CA ILE A 64 -7.06 -12.00 -5.26
C ILE A 64 -6.97 -11.52 -6.72
N ALA A 65 -5.97 -10.71 -7.05
CA ALA A 65 -5.79 -10.19 -8.40
C ALA A 65 -5.60 -11.30 -9.43
N THR A 66 -4.79 -12.32 -9.11
CA THR A 66 -4.58 -13.48 -9.96
C THR A 66 -5.89 -14.25 -10.16
N THR A 67 -6.63 -14.50 -9.09
CA THR A 67 -7.93 -15.19 -9.12
C THR A 67 -8.93 -14.46 -10.03
N ILE A 68 -9.03 -13.14 -9.91
CA ILE A 68 -9.86 -12.30 -10.79
C ILE A 68 -9.38 -12.44 -12.25
N SER A 69 -8.07 -12.31 -12.50
CA SER A 69 -7.51 -12.40 -13.85
C SER A 69 -7.77 -13.74 -14.55
N THR A 70 -7.85 -14.83 -13.79
CA THR A 70 -8.09 -16.18 -14.34
C THR A 70 -9.57 -16.49 -14.59
N GLN A 71 -10.49 -15.84 -13.86
CA GLN A 71 -11.92 -16.19 -13.89
C GLN A 71 -12.78 -15.15 -14.61
N ALA A 72 -12.34 -13.88 -14.64
CA ALA A 72 -13.09 -12.80 -15.25
C ALA A 72 -12.81 -12.70 -16.75
N SER A 73 -13.83 -12.31 -17.53
CA SER A 73 -13.61 -11.87 -18.90
C SER A 73 -12.75 -10.60 -18.92
N THR A 74 -12.08 -10.32 -20.04
CA THR A 74 -11.29 -9.09 -20.21
C THR A 74 -12.11 -7.82 -19.90
N MET A 75 -13.37 -7.76 -20.36
CA MET A 75 -14.25 -6.63 -20.09
C MET A 75 -14.59 -6.49 -18.61
N THR A 76 -14.93 -7.61 -17.95
CA THR A 76 -15.22 -7.63 -16.51
C THR A 76 -13.99 -7.23 -15.69
N MET A 77 -12.79 -7.68 -16.08
CA MET A 77 -11.54 -7.35 -15.41
C MET A 77 -11.22 -5.86 -15.49
N TRP A 78 -11.41 -5.21 -16.65
CA TRP A 78 -11.27 -3.75 -16.78
C TRP A 78 -12.32 -2.97 -16.00
N ALA A 79 -13.55 -3.48 -15.90
CA ALA A 79 -14.58 -2.89 -15.05
C ALA A 79 -14.18 -2.96 -13.57
N ILE A 80 -13.71 -4.12 -13.10
CA ILE A 80 -13.21 -4.30 -11.72
C ILE A 80 -12.03 -3.36 -11.45
N PHE A 81 -11.06 -3.29 -12.37
CA PHE A 81 -9.94 -2.35 -12.29
C PHE A 81 -10.42 -0.92 -12.09
N ALA A 82 -11.33 -0.43 -12.95
CA ALA A 82 -11.85 0.92 -12.87
C ALA A 82 -12.58 1.16 -11.54
N THR A 83 -13.40 0.21 -11.08
CA THR A 83 -14.09 0.30 -9.79
C THR A 83 -13.11 0.37 -8.61
N LEU A 84 -12.10 -0.50 -8.57
CA LEU A 84 -11.07 -0.50 -7.52
C LEU A 84 -10.32 0.83 -7.48
N VAL A 85 -9.92 1.37 -8.64
CA VAL A 85 -9.20 2.64 -8.73
C VAL A 85 -10.08 3.80 -8.28
N VAL A 86 -11.31 3.91 -8.78
CA VAL A 86 -12.23 5.00 -8.42
C VAL A 86 -12.55 4.98 -6.92
N LEU A 87 -12.91 3.82 -6.37
CA LEU A 87 -13.20 3.69 -4.94
C LEU A 87 -11.96 3.93 -4.08
N GLY A 88 -10.79 3.47 -4.53
CA GLY A 88 -9.52 3.69 -3.85
C GLY A 88 -9.13 5.17 -3.78
N LEU A 89 -9.23 5.89 -4.90
CA LEU A 89 -9.01 7.34 -4.98
C LEU A 89 -10.02 8.11 -4.14
N ALA A 90 -11.31 7.73 -4.17
CA ALA A 90 -12.33 8.33 -3.33
C ALA A 90 -12.02 8.13 -1.84
N ALA A 91 -11.68 6.92 -1.43
CA ALA A 91 -11.34 6.60 -0.04
C ALA A 91 -10.10 7.38 0.46
N GLN A 92 -9.07 7.53 -0.39
CA GLN A 92 -7.91 8.36 -0.07
C GLN A 92 -8.29 9.85 0.04
N THR A 93 -9.02 10.37 -0.94
CA THR A 93 -9.37 11.80 -1.00
C THR A 93 -10.28 12.20 0.15
N ILE A 94 -11.32 11.40 0.43
CA ILE A 94 -12.22 11.61 1.57
C ILE A 94 -11.44 11.46 2.88
N GLY A 95 -10.58 10.44 2.98
CA GLY A 95 -9.71 10.22 4.14
C GLY A 95 -8.89 11.45 4.50
N HIS A 96 -8.16 12.01 3.54
CA HIS A 96 -7.33 13.20 3.77
C HIS A 96 -8.17 14.47 3.99
N LYS A 97 -9.20 14.70 3.17
CA LYS A 97 -9.96 15.96 3.22
C LYS A 97 -10.83 16.07 4.47
N VAL A 98 -11.49 14.98 4.87
CA VAL A 98 -12.44 15.00 6.00
C VAL A 98 -11.74 14.80 7.34
N PHE A 99 -10.74 13.92 7.42
CA PHE A 99 -10.12 13.58 8.71
C PHE A 99 -8.79 14.29 8.95
N GLU A 100 -8.07 14.71 7.90
CA GLU A 100 -6.78 15.39 8.04
C GLU A 100 -6.81 16.86 7.65
N GLY A 101 -7.93 17.34 7.07
CA GLY A 101 -8.10 18.72 6.62
C GLY A 101 -7.14 19.13 5.50
N ARG A 102 -6.58 18.16 4.77
CA ARG A 102 -5.55 18.35 3.74
C ARG A 102 -5.93 17.66 2.45
N GLU A 103 -5.33 18.08 1.34
CA GLU A 103 -5.45 17.36 0.07
C GLU A 103 -4.76 15.99 0.16
N ALA A 104 -5.22 15.05 -0.67
CA ALA A 104 -4.65 13.71 -0.66
C ALA A 104 -3.17 13.76 -1.04
N SER A 105 -2.35 13.13 -0.21
CA SER A 105 -0.90 13.17 -0.37
C SER A 105 -0.42 12.57 -1.69
N LEU A 106 -1.26 11.73 -2.32
CA LEU A 106 -1.03 11.17 -3.65
C LEU A 106 -0.88 12.24 -4.72
N PHE A 107 -1.66 13.33 -4.65
CA PHE A 107 -1.66 14.38 -5.67
C PHE A 107 -0.57 15.42 -5.45
N THR A 108 -0.05 15.53 -4.21
CA THR A 108 0.99 16.51 -3.85
C THR A 108 2.39 15.89 -3.87
N PHE A 109 2.53 14.64 -3.45
CA PHE A 109 3.81 13.93 -3.35
C PHE A 109 3.65 12.47 -3.80
N PRO A 110 3.87 12.17 -5.10
CA PRO A 110 3.67 10.82 -5.65
C PRO A 110 4.51 9.73 -4.97
N SER A 111 5.67 10.08 -4.41
CA SER A 111 6.51 9.16 -3.63
C SER A 111 5.81 8.60 -2.39
N HIS A 112 4.77 9.29 -1.87
CA HIS A 112 3.95 8.77 -0.78
C HIS A 112 3.14 7.53 -1.19
N LEU A 113 2.99 7.22 -2.48
CA LEU A 113 2.42 5.94 -2.90
C LEU A 113 3.33 4.77 -2.49
N LEU A 114 4.65 4.95 -2.52
CA LEU A 114 5.63 3.95 -2.08
C LEU A 114 5.77 3.91 -0.55
N LEU A 115 5.63 5.04 0.14
CA LEU A 115 5.79 5.09 1.60
C LEU A 115 4.49 4.83 2.36
N GLY A 116 3.33 5.03 1.74
CA GLY A 116 2.01 4.85 2.36
C GLY A 116 1.79 3.50 3.03
N PRO A 117 2.14 2.37 2.39
CA PRO A 117 2.04 1.04 3.00
C PRO A 117 2.87 0.90 4.30
N MET A 118 4.09 1.43 4.32
CA MET A 118 4.95 1.44 5.52
C MET A 118 4.30 2.23 6.66
N PHE A 119 3.77 3.42 6.36
CA PHE A 119 3.10 4.24 7.37
C PHE A 119 1.86 3.57 7.95
N VAL A 120 1.04 2.94 7.10
CA VAL A 120 -0.16 2.21 7.55
C VAL A 120 0.23 1.02 8.40
N MET A 121 1.21 0.22 7.97
CA MET A 121 1.64 -0.95 8.73
C MET A 121 2.27 -0.56 10.07
N ALA A 122 3.07 0.52 10.10
CA ALA A 122 3.63 1.05 11.35
C ALA A 122 2.52 1.44 12.34
N LYS A 123 1.49 2.17 11.89
CA LYS A 123 0.34 2.54 12.74
C LYS A 123 -0.40 1.31 13.26
N LEU A 124 -0.58 0.28 12.43
CA LEU A 124 -1.20 -0.98 12.86
C LEU A 124 -0.36 -1.66 13.94
N PHE A 125 0.95 -1.81 13.73
CA PHE A 125 1.83 -2.46 14.70
C PHE A 125 1.92 -1.67 16.02
N ILE A 126 1.89 -0.34 15.97
CA ILE A 126 1.79 0.51 17.16
C ILE A 126 0.45 0.26 17.88
N ALA A 127 -0.66 0.26 17.16
CA ALA A 127 -1.99 0.04 17.73
C ALA A 127 -2.13 -1.35 18.37
N LEU A 128 -1.46 -2.37 17.82
CA LEU A 128 -1.37 -3.72 18.38
C LEU A 128 -0.34 -3.86 19.52
N GLY A 129 0.42 -2.81 19.82
CA GLY A 129 1.42 -2.79 20.89
C GLY A 129 2.77 -3.42 20.55
N PHE A 130 3.01 -3.80 19.29
CA PHE A 130 4.24 -4.47 18.84
C PHE A 130 5.42 -3.52 18.60
N ARG A 131 5.17 -2.22 18.43
CA ARG A 131 6.22 -1.22 18.09
C ARG A 131 6.18 0.02 18.98
N ARG A 132 6.46 -0.18 20.26
CA ARG A 132 6.54 0.91 21.25
C ARG A 132 7.68 1.90 20.96
N ASP A 133 8.74 1.41 20.33
CA ASP A 133 9.86 2.21 19.81
C ASP A 133 9.37 3.27 18.81
N LEU A 134 8.52 2.88 17.85
CA LEU A 134 7.93 3.82 16.89
C LEU A 134 6.90 4.75 17.55
N ALA A 135 6.11 4.22 18.50
CA ALA A 135 5.15 5.02 19.25
C ALA A 135 5.85 6.15 20.04
N ALA A 136 7.02 5.87 20.62
CA ALA A 136 7.79 6.86 21.37
C ALA A 136 8.30 8.02 20.49
N ILE A 137 8.66 7.74 19.23
CA ILE A 137 9.09 8.77 18.27
C ILE A 137 7.92 9.70 17.88
N LEU A 138 6.69 9.16 17.84
CA LEU A 138 5.49 9.91 17.51
C LEU A 138 4.88 10.65 18.70
N ALA A 139 5.39 10.42 19.92
CA ALA A 139 4.89 11.10 21.11
C ALA A 139 5.20 12.61 21.02
N PRO A 140 4.23 13.49 21.37
CA PRO A 140 4.51 14.92 21.44
C PRO A 140 5.69 15.19 22.37
N LEU A 141 6.65 16.00 21.92
CA LEU A 141 7.72 16.47 22.80
C LEU A 141 7.11 17.24 23.98
N PRO A 142 7.62 17.05 25.21
CA PRO A 142 7.13 17.80 26.36
C PRO A 142 7.33 19.30 26.12
N THR A 143 6.26 20.07 26.31
CA THR A 143 6.18 21.52 26.04
C THR A 143 7.25 22.36 26.76
N ASN A 144 7.89 21.82 27.80
CA ASN A 144 8.97 22.49 28.54
C ASN A 144 10.36 22.43 27.89
N SER A 145 10.57 21.68 26.80
CA SER A 145 11.92 21.58 26.19
C SER A 145 12.29 22.73 25.25
N LEU A 146 11.40 23.71 25.06
CA LEU A 146 11.59 24.84 24.12
C LEU A 146 11.79 26.21 24.82
N SER A 147 11.75 26.29 26.16
CA SER A 147 11.91 27.57 26.87
C SER A 147 13.35 27.87 27.34
N THR A 148 14.33 27.06 26.94
CA THR A 148 15.75 27.25 27.30
C THR A 148 16.61 27.39 26.05
N ARG A 149 16.42 28.48 25.30
CA ARG A 149 17.45 29.06 24.44
C ARG A 149 17.29 30.57 24.40
#